data_AF-A0A6G0QR30-F1
#
_entry.id   AF-A0A6G0QR30-F1
#
_cell.length_a   1.000
_cell.length_b   1.000
_cell.length_c   1.000
_cell.angle_alpha   90.00
_cell.angle_beta   90.00
_cell.angle_gamma   90.00
#
_symmetry.space_group_name_H-M   'P 1'
#
loop_
_entity.id
_entity.type
_entity.pdbx_description
1 polymer ?
#
loop_
_entity_poly.entity_id
_entity_poly.type
_entity_poly.pdbx_seq_one_letter_code
_entity_poly.pdbx_strand_id
1 'polypeptide(L)'
;TGEDNGIWSRIHIKYLHSSAELQHFLCSLHVVDKETSVLLVEGFERFFTDHSHMGSVYQTLAFLVEAQEHMRAATGSGVAVVTGNTNAFLLQDRPLLRRWCRFLEIVPDAEEPDVYTLREEVENAVGISENVARVQVRYEFSPPSSQDDTGVFQLQHVQRRSG
;
A
#
# COMPACT_ATOMS: atom_id res chain seq x y z
N THR A 1 16.70 -2.21 15.33
CA THR A 1 16.40 -2.50 16.75
C THR A 1 14.96 -2.14 16.98
N GLY A 2 14.10 -3.14 17.13
CA GLY A 2 12.65 -2.97 17.32
C GLY A 2 12.31 -2.59 18.76
N GLU A 3 12.86 -1.47 19.23
CA GLU A 3 12.68 -1.01 20.62
C GLU A 3 11.47 -0.07 20.81
N ASP A 4 10.75 0.28 19.75
CA ASP A 4 9.45 0.92 19.88
C ASP A 4 8.37 -0.17 19.94
N ASN A 5 8.11 -0.67 21.16
CA ASN A 5 6.90 -1.41 21.49
C ASN A 5 5.68 -0.47 21.48
N GLY A 6 5.45 0.21 20.35
CA GLY A 6 4.19 0.90 20.11
C GLY A 6 3.07 -0.12 20.22
N ILE A 7 2.07 0.16 21.04
CA ILE A 7 0.85 -0.65 21.07
C ILE A 7 0.09 -0.30 19.79
N TRP A 8 0.22 -1.13 18.77
CA TRP A 8 -0.52 -0.97 17.53
C TRP A 8 -1.96 -1.43 17.76
N SER A 9 -2.89 -0.50 17.85
CA SER A 9 -4.33 -0.82 17.83
C SER A 9 -4.74 -1.17 16.41
N ARG A 10 -5.10 -2.44 16.17
CA ARG A 10 -5.62 -2.88 14.87
C ARG A 10 -7.14 -2.83 14.88
N ILE A 11 -7.72 -1.88 14.15
CA ILE A 11 -9.16 -1.85 13.88
C ILE A 11 -9.41 -2.55 12.55
N HIS A 12 -10.13 -3.68 12.58
CA HIS A 12 -10.49 -4.44 11.38
C HIS A 12 -11.97 -4.26 11.05
N ILE A 13 -12.26 -3.54 9.96
CA ILE A 13 -13.64 -3.29 9.52
C ILE A 13 -13.96 -4.22 8.35
N LYS A 14 -14.89 -5.15 8.59
CA LYS A 14 -15.25 -6.21 7.63
C LYS A 14 -16.44 -5.87 6.71
N TYR A 15 -17.06 -4.70 6.90
CA TYR A 15 -18.39 -4.41 6.36
C TYR A 15 -18.44 -3.30 5.33
N LEU A 16 -17.29 -2.86 4.79
CA LEU A 16 -17.25 -1.89 3.71
C LEU A 16 -17.28 -2.65 2.38
N HIS A 17 -18.26 -2.36 1.54
CA HIS A 17 -18.52 -3.05 0.27
C HIS A 17 -18.54 -2.11 -0.94
N SER A 18 -18.53 -0.80 -0.72
CA SER A 18 -18.59 0.21 -1.80
C SER A 18 -17.67 1.40 -1.53
N SER A 19 -17.32 2.13 -2.60
CA SER A 19 -16.53 3.36 -2.48
C SER A 19 -17.21 4.39 -1.58
N ALA A 20 -18.54 4.50 -1.59
CA ALA A 20 -19.28 5.44 -0.76
C ALA A 20 -19.13 5.11 0.74
N GLU A 21 -19.26 3.84 1.11
CA GLU A 21 -19.07 3.40 2.50
C GLU A 21 -17.63 3.63 2.97
N LEU A 22 -16.65 3.37 2.11
CA LEU A 22 -15.24 3.67 2.40
C LEU A 22 -15.02 5.17 2.60
N GLN A 23 -15.55 6.02 1.72
CA GLN A 23 -15.45 7.47 1.85
C GLN A 23 -16.08 7.97 3.16
N HIS A 24 -17.27 7.46 3.51
CA HIS A 24 -17.91 7.80 4.79
C HIS A 24 -17.06 7.38 5.99
N PHE A 25 -16.46 6.20 5.94
CA PHE A 25 -15.54 5.76 6.98
C PHE A 25 -14.33 6.71 7.11
N LEU A 26 -13.69 7.08 6.01
CA LEU A 26 -12.55 8.01 5.99
C LEU A 26 -12.92 9.38 6.60
N CYS A 27 -14.09 9.90 6.24
CA CYS A 27 -14.62 11.13 6.85
C CYS A 27 -14.85 10.98 8.36
N SER A 28 -15.29 9.80 8.81
CA SER A 28 -15.54 9.54 10.23
C SER A 28 -14.26 9.34 11.06
N LEU A 29 -13.12 9.07 10.42
CA LEU A 29 -11.86 8.76 11.11
C LEU A 29 -11.48 9.84 12.14
N HIS A 30 -11.68 11.12 11.77
CA HIS A 30 -11.46 12.29 12.62
C HIS A 30 -12.23 12.26 13.96
N VAL A 31 -13.32 11.51 14.02
CA VAL A 31 -14.22 11.40 15.17
C VAL A 31 -14.00 10.09 15.93
N VAL A 32 -13.61 9.02 15.24
CA VAL A 32 -13.56 7.68 15.81
C VAL A 32 -12.29 7.43 16.60
N ASP A 33 -11.13 7.91 16.13
CA ASP A 33 -9.86 7.60 16.80
C ASP A 33 -8.77 8.64 16.50
N LYS A 34 -8.18 9.21 17.55
CA LYS A 34 -7.07 10.18 17.46
C LYS A 34 -5.70 9.53 17.47
N GLU A 35 -5.62 8.24 17.74
CA GLU A 35 -4.37 7.50 17.87
C GLU A 35 -4.04 6.63 16.64
N THR A 36 -4.93 6.60 15.64
CA THR A 36 -4.66 5.88 14.40
C THR A 36 -3.55 6.60 13.60
N SER A 37 -2.41 5.94 13.42
CA SER A 37 -1.30 6.42 12.57
C SER A 37 -1.21 5.72 11.20
N VAL A 38 -1.83 4.55 11.07
CA VAL A 38 -1.73 3.71 9.87
C VAL A 38 -3.10 3.18 9.46
N LEU A 39 -3.43 3.35 8.18
CA LEU A 39 -4.61 2.78 7.54
C LEU A 39 -4.18 1.81 6.44
N LEU A 40 -4.71 0.59 6.47
CA LEU A 40 -4.52 -0.41 5.42
C LEU A 40 -5.88 -0.71 4.76
N VAL A 41 -5.98 -0.47 3.47
CA VAL A 41 -7.15 -0.80 2.66
C VAL A 41 -6.82 -1.99 1.76
N GLU A 42 -7.44 -3.13 2.02
CA GLU A 42 -7.20 -4.36 1.28
C GLU A 42 -8.14 -4.50 0.07
N GLY A 43 -7.60 -4.85 -1.09
CA GLY A 43 -8.38 -5.12 -2.30
C GLY A 43 -9.15 -3.90 -2.79
N PHE A 44 -8.47 -2.77 -2.93
CA PHE A 44 -9.06 -1.48 -3.25
C PHE A 44 -9.92 -1.46 -4.51
N GLU A 45 -9.55 -2.25 -5.50
CA GLU A 45 -10.33 -2.44 -6.72
C GLU A 45 -11.74 -2.96 -6.45
N ARG A 46 -11.99 -3.66 -5.33
CA ARG A 46 -13.31 -4.21 -4.99
C ARG A 46 -14.35 -3.14 -4.66
N PHE A 47 -13.92 -1.93 -4.33
CA PHE A 47 -14.82 -0.81 -4.05
C PHE A 47 -15.36 -0.15 -5.33
N PHE A 48 -14.86 -0.56 -6.50
CA PHE A 48 -15.18 0.04 -7.79
C PHE A 48 -15.51 -1.06 -8.81
N THR A 49 -16.53 -0.85 -9.63
CA THR A 49 -17.02 -1.86 -10.58
C THR A 49 -16.18 -1.93 -11.85
N ASP A 50 -15.88 -0.77 -12.44
CA ASP A 50 -15.12 -0.66 -13.69
C ASP A 50 -14.55 0.75 -13.90
N HIS A 51 -13.92 0.94 -15.06
CA HIS A 51 -13.26 2.18 -15.47
C HIS A 51 -14.21 3.39 -15.60
N SER A 52 -15.52 3.20 -15.76
CA SER A 52 -16.48 4.32 -15.78
C SER A 52 -16.55 5.04 -14.43
N HIS A 53 -16.08 4.42 -13.36
CA HIS A 53 -16.05 4.97 -12.00
C HIS A 53 -14.70 5.59 -11.60
N MET A 54 -13.79 5.87 -12.55
CA MET A 54 -12.51 6.53 -12.24
C MET A 54 -12.68 7.86 -11.49
N GLY A 55 -13.78 8.59 -11.71
CA GLY A 55 -14.11 9.78 -10.90
C GLY A 55 -14.24 9.46 -9.39
N SER A 56 -14.92 8.36 -9.05
CA SER A 56 -15.05 7.87 -7.68
C SER A 56 -13.72 7.37 -7.13
N VAL A 57 -12.85 6.79 -7.97
CA VAL A 57 -11.49 6.38 -7.57
C VAL A 57 -10.69 7.59 -7.12
N TYR A 58 -10.61 8.63 -7.96
CA TYR A 58 -9.88 9.86 -7.62
C TYR A 58 -10.44 10.54 -6.38
N GLN A 59 -11.77 10.57 -6.25
CA GLN A 59 -12.42 11.12 -5.06
C GLN A 59 -12.05 10.34 -3.79
N THR A 60 -12.10 9.00 -3.82
CA THR A 60 -11.69 8.16 -2.69
C THR A 60 -10.20 8.34 -2.35
N LEU A 61 -9.34 8.47 -3.35
CA LEU A 61 -7.92 8.75 -3.14
C LEU A 61 -7.72 10.12 -2.47
N ALA A 62 -8.49 11.13 -2.84
CA ALA A 62 -8.46 12.43 -2.16
C ALA A 62 -8.83 12.31 -0.68
N PHE A 63 -9.87 11.55 -0.36
CA PHE A 63 -10.24 11.26 1.03
C PHE A 63 -9.16 10.50 1.80
N LEU A 64 -8.45 9.57 1.14
CA LEU A 64 -7.32 8.86 1.76
C LEU A 64 -6.15 9.80 2.08
N VAL A 65 -5.84 10.73 1.18
CA VAL A 65 -4.82 11.76 1.41
C VAL A 65 -5.22 12.67 2.58
N GLU A 66 -6.48 13.12 2.62
CA GLU A 66 -6.98 13.93 3.73
C GLU A 66 -6.91 13.19 5.07
N ALA A 67 -7.34 11.93 5.10
CA ALA A 67 -7.23 11.08 6.28
C ALA A 67 -5.76 10.88 6.71
N GLN A 68 -4.84 10.71 5.75
CA GLN A 68 -3.41 10.61 6.03
C GLN A 68 -2.86 11.87 6.69
N GLU A 69 -3.20 13.06 6.17
CA GLU A 69 -2.77 14.33 6.77
C GLU A 69 -3.38 14.52 8.16
N HIS A 70 -4.63 14.12 8.37
CA HIS A 70 -5.23 14.14 9.69
C HIS A 70 -4.50 13.22 10.69
N MET A 71 -4.25 11.96 10.32
CA MET A 71 -3.49 11.02 11.16
C MET A 71 -2.09 11.54 11.49
N ARG A 72 -1.41 12.14 10.50
CA ARG A 72 -0.11 12.78 10.69
C ARG A 72 -0.18 13.95 11.68
N ALA A 73 -1.19 14.81 11.55
CA ALA A 73 -1.37 15.93 12.46
C ALA A 73 -1.66 15.47 13.91
N ALA A 74 -2.42 14.38 14.07
CA ALA A 74 -2.80 13.86 15.38
C ALA A 74 -1.66 13.09 16.08
N THR A 75 -0.91 12.26 15.35
CA THR A 75 0.04 11.31 15.94
C THR A 75 1.50 11.57 15.56
N GLY A 76 1.78 12.55 14.71
CA GLY A 76 3.10 12.80 14.13
C GLY A 76 3.48 11.85 12.98
N SER A 77 2.69 10.80 12.75
CA SER A 77 2.87 9.81 11.67
C SER A 77 1.54 9.50 11.01
N GLY A 78 1.49 9.50 9.68
CA GLY A 78 0.26 9.24 8.93
C GLY A 78 0.59 8.50 7.65
N VAL A 79 0.16 7.24 7.57
CA VAL A 79 0.40 6.37 6.41
C VAL A 79 -0.90 5.69 6.00
N ALA A 80 -1.28 5.84 4.75
CA ALA A 80 -2.33 5.06 4.12
C ALA A 80 -1.70 4.11 3.09
N VAL A 81 -1.94 2.81 3.25
CA VAL A 81 -1.49 1.78 2.31
C VAL A 81 -2.72 1.15 1.69
N VAL A 82 -2.68 1.01 0.37
CA VAL A 82 -3.76 0.46 -0.42
C VAL A 82 -3.20 -0.74 -1.19
N THR A 83 -3.82 -1.90 -1.03
CA THR A 83 -3.40 -3.12 -1.76
C THR A 83 -4.44 -3.48 -2.80
N GLY A 84 -4.01 -4.14 -3.86
CA GLY A 84 -4.90 -4.59 -4.93
C GLY A 84 -4.23 -5.53 -5.90
N ASN A 85 -5.04 -6.14 -6.76
CA ASN A 85 -4.55 -7.04 -7.80
C ASN A 85 -3.78 -6.28 -8.90
N THR A 86 -2.63 -6.80 -9.33
CA THR A 86 -1.82 -6.25 -10.44
C THR A 86 -2.59 -6.16 -11.76
N ASN A 87 -3.64 -6.96 -11.94
CA ASN A 87 -4.50 -6.95 -13.13
C ASN A 87 -5.75 -6.07 -12.98
N ALA A 88 -5.87 -5.30 -11.89
CA ALA A 88 -7.02 -4.43 -11.68
C ALA A 88 -7.10 -3.34 -12.76
N PHE A 89 -8.33 -3.02 -13.20
CA PHE A 89 -8.58 -1.99 -14.21
C PHE A 89 -8.00 -0.62 -13.80
N LEU A 90 -7.88 -0.35 -12.50
CA LEU A 90 -7.28 0.86 -11.93
C LEU A 90 -5.86 1.11 -12.47
N LEU A 91 -5.09 0.05 -12.70
CA LEU A 91 -3.71 0.15 -13.16
C LEU A 91 -3.59 0.46 -14.66
N GLN A 92 -4.69 0.45 -15.42
CA GLN A 92 -4.68 0.92 -16.82
C GLN A 92 -4.30 2.40 -16.90
N ASP A 93 -4.74 3.19 -15.92
CA ASP A 93 -4.42 4.62 -15.78
C ASP A 93 -3.32 4.89 -14.73
N ARG A 94 -2.40 3.93 -14.54
CA ARG A 94 -1.28 4.05 -13.59
C ARG A 94 -0.55 5.41 -13.65
N PRO A 95 -0.29 6.02 -14.83
CA PRO A 95 0.33 7.35 -14.89
C PRO A 95 -0.48 8.46 -14.20
N LEU A 96 -1.81 8.45 -14.31
CA LEU A 96 -2.68 9.46 -13.68
C LEU A 96 -2.78 9.29 -12.17
N LEU A 97 -2.73 8.04 -11.72
CA LEU A 97 -2.75 7.69 -10.30
C LEU A 97 -1.47 8.09 -9.54
N ARG A 98 -0.33 8.27 -10.24
CA ARG A 98 0.95 8.69 -9.63
C ARG A 98 0.87 9.99 -8.84
N ARG A 99 -0.05 10.89 -9.20
CA ARG A 99 -0.28 12.14 -8.45
C ARG A 99 -0.81 11.88 -7.03
N TRP A 100 -1.46 10.74 -6.82
CA TRP A 100 -2.19 10.43 -5.60
C TRP A 100 -1.47 9.40 -4.73
N CYS A 101 -0.71 8.48 -5.33
CA CYS A 101 -0.03 7.42 -4.62
C CYS A 101 1.28 7.00 -5.28
N ARG A 102 2.15 6.39 -4.47
CA ARG A 102 3.33 5.66 -4.95
C ARG A 102 2.98 4.20 -5.16
N PHE A 103 3.55 3.61 -6.20
CA PHE A 103 3.33 2.21 -6.50
C PHE A 103 4.45 1.34 -5.95
N LEU A 104 4.06 0.34 -5.18
CA LEU A 104 4.93 -0.72 -4.68
C LEU A 104 4.39 -2.05 -5.20
N GLU A 105 5.22 -2.76 -5.96
CA GLU A 105 4.88 -4.04 -6.57
C GLU A 105 5.64 -5.17 -5.86
N ILE A 106 4.95 -6.26 -5.52
CA ILE A 106 5.58 -7.48 -5.00
C ILE A 106 5.67 -8.46 -6.16
N VAL A 107 6.89 -8.85 -6.53
CA VAL A 107 7.15 -9.77 -7.64
C VAL A 107 7.86 -11.01 -7.11
N PRO A 108 7.32 -12.22 -7.31
CA PRO A 108 8.02 -13.45 -6.96
C PRO A 108 9.25 -13.64 -7.85
N ASP A 109 10.31 -14.26 -7.30
CA ASP A 109 11.44 -14.70 -8.11
C ASP A 109 11.01 -15.87 -9.03
N ALA A 110 11.59 -15.93 -10.22
CA ALA A 110 11.21 -16.92 -11.21
C ALA A 110 11.86 -18.30 -10.96
N GLU A 111 13.01 -18.31 -10.28
CA GLU A 111 13.82 -19.51 -10.07
C GLU A 111 13.80 -19.97 -8.61
N GLU A 112 13.76 -19.03 -7.66
CA GLU A 112 13.78 -19.33 -6.23
C GLU A 112 12.39 -19.25 -5.60
N PRO A 113 11.83 -20.35 -5.08
CA PRO A 113 10.61 -20.29 -4.29
C PRO A 113 10.85 -19.45 -3.02
N ASP A 114 9.80 -18.79 -2.52
CA ASP A 114 9.83 -18.00 -1.28
C ASP A 114 10.71 -16.74 -1.30
N VAL A 115 11.28 -16.40 -2.46
CA VAL A 115 12.02 -15.17 -2.71
C VAL A 115 11.14 -14.18 -3.45
N TYR A 116 11.12 -12.95 -2.94
CA TYR A 116 10.28 -11.88 -3.45
C TYR A 116 11.09 -10.59 -3.63
N THR A 117 10.69 -9.80 -4.62
CA THR A 117 11.23 -8.48 -4.88
C THR A 117 10.14 -7.44 -4.71
N LEU A 118 10.34 -6.52 -3.78
CA LEU A 118 9.58 -5.29 -3.63
C LEU A 118 10.16 -4.24 -4.57
N ARG A 119 9.34 -3.74 -5.49
CA ARG A 119 9.72 -2.72 -6.49
C ARG A 119 8.90 -1.46 -6.28
N GLU A 120 9.56 -0.39 -5.83
CA GLU A 120 8.94 0.94 -5.74
C GLU A 120 9.16 1.69 -7.07
N GLU A 121 8.08 2.22 -7.65
CA GLU A 121 8.18 3.11 -8.81
C GLU A 121 8.63 4.51 -8.40
N VAL A 122 9.62 5.06 -9.10
CA VAL A 122 10.10 6.43 -8.88
C VAL A 122 9.42 7.41 -9.83
N GLU A 123 9.02 8.57 -9.30
CA GLU A 123 8.12 9.56 -9.91
C GLU A 123 8.59 10.20 -11.24
N ASN A 124 9.81 9.91 -11.74
CA ASN A 124 10.47 10.72 -12.77
C ASN A 124 10.81 10.02 -14.10
N ALA A 125 10.25 8.86 -14.43
CA ALA A 125 10.36 8.37 -15.80
C ALA A 125 9.31 9.05 -16.68
N VAL A 126 9.70 10.14 -17.37
CA VAL A 126 8.93 10.79 -18.45
C VAL A 126 8.91 9.90 -19.71
N GLY A 127 8.75 8.58 -19.54
CA GLY A 127 8.87 7.59 -20.59
C GLY A 127 7.80 6.51 -20.44
N ILE A 128 7.01 6.33 -21.49
CA ILE A 128 6.08 5.21 -21.69
C ILE A 128 6.91 3.97 -22.08
N SER A 129 7.85 3.56 -21.23
CA SER A 129 8.67 2.38 -21.47
C SER A 129 8.72 1.53 -20.21
N GLU A 130 8.67 0.20 -20.37
CA GLU A 130 8.73 -0.80 -19.29
C GLU A 130 9.96 -0.65 -18.37
N ASN A 131 10.99 0.10 -18.79
CA ASN A 131 12.17 0.47 -18.01
C ASN A 131 12.00 1.78 -17.21
N VAL A 132 10.94 1.89 -16.41
CA VAL A 132 10.85 2.95 -15.39
C VAL A 132 11.93 2.69 -14.33
N ALA A 133 12.70 3.71 -13.95
CA ALA A 133 13.67 3.60 -12.86
C ALA A 133 12.94 3.21 -11.56
N ARG A 134 13.38 2.11 -10.93
CA ARG A 134 12.75 1.53 -9.73
C ARG A 134 13.79 1.37 -8.63
N VAL A 135 13.38 1.61 -7.39
CA VAL A 135 14.13 1.15 -6.21
C VAL A 135 13.66 -0.28 -5.94
N GLN A 136 14.60 -1.20 -5.74
CA GLN A 136 14.28 -2.61 -5.57
C GLN A 136 14.88 -3.15 -4.29
N VAL A 137 14.07 -3.92 -3.56
CA VAL A 137 14.47 -4.63 -2.36
C VAL A 137 14.11 -6.09 -2.54
N ARG A 138 15.11 -6.96 -2.59
CA ARG A 138 14.94 -8.42 -2.64
C ARG A 138 15.04 -8.97 -1.24
N TYR A 139 14.08 -9.82 -0.89
CA TYR A 139 14.01 -10.50 0.40
C TYR A 139 13.49 -11.91 0.21
N GLU A 140 13.77 -12.74 1.19
CA GLU A 140 13.32 -14.12 1.28
C GLU A 140 12.47 -14.25 2.55
N PHE A 141 11.37 -14.98 2.43
CA PHE A 141 10.50 -15.25 3.56
C PHE A 141 10.33 -16.75 3.75
N SER A 142 10.84 -17.30 4.83
CA SER A 142 10.60 -18.69 5.21
C SER A 142 9.44 -18.74 6.20
N PRO A 143 8.34 -19.47 5.89
CA PRO A 143 7.26 -19.65 6.85
C PRO A 143 7.78 -20.37 8.11
N PRO A 144 7.09 -20.20 9.26
CA PRO A 144 7.46 -20.93 10.48
C PRO A 144 7.49 -22.43 10.21
N SER A 145 8.58 -23.08 10.62
CA SER A 145 8.70 -24.54 10.54
C SER A 145 7.78 -25.17 11.57
N SER A 146 7.35 -26.42 11.37
CA SER A 146 6.45 -27.11 12.30
C SER A 146 6.99 -27.28 13.74
N GLN A 147 8.25 -26.93 13.98
CA GLN A 147 8.90 -26.96 15.29
C GLN A 147 9.08 -25.58 15.94
N ASP A 148 9.09 -24.49 15.16
CA ASP A 148 9.28 -23.13 15.66
C ASP A 148 8.21 -22.21 15.05
N ASP A 149 7.33 -21.64 15.89
CA ASP A 149 6.26 -20.69 15.52
C ASP A 149 6.79 -19.35 14.94
N THR A 150 8.09 -19.25 14.69
CA THR A 150 8.76 -18.06 14.17
C THR A 150 9.17 -18.26 12.72
N GLY A 151 8.53 -17.53 11.80
CA GLY A 151 9.01 -17.40 10.42
C GLY A 151 10.28 -16.54 10.34
N VAL A 152 11.07 -16.73 9.28
CA VAL A 152 12.31 -15.97 9.05
C VAL A 152 12.08 -15.02 7.88
N PHE A 153 12.36 -13.73 8.10
CA PHE A 153 12.42 -12.72 7.05
C PHE A 153 13.88 -12.30 6.86
N GLN A 154 14.42 -12.52 5.66
CA GLN A 154 15.80 -12.17 5.33
C GLN A 154 15.86 -11.15 4.21
N LEU A 155 16.51 -10.02 4.47
CA LEU A 155 16.84 -9.03 3.45
C LEU A 155 18.05 -9.52 2.64
N GLN A 156 17.84 -9.86 1.36
CA GLN A 156 18.87 -10.42 0.50
C GLN A 156 19.67 -9.33 -0.21
N HIS A 157 18.98 -8.34 -0.80
CA HIS A 157 19.63 -7.29 -1.57
C HIS A 157 18.82 -5.99 -1.58
N VAL A 158 19.52 -4.86 -1.52
CA VAL A 158 18.92 -3.53 -1.65
C VAL A 158 19.61 -2.81 -2.80
N GLN A 159 18.86 -2.57 -3.88
CA GLN A 159 19.30 -1.78 -5.00
C GLN A 159 18.69 -0.38 -4.91
N ARG A 160 19.52 0.59 -4.54
CA ARG A 160 19.19 2.02 -4.59
C ARG A 160 19.90 2.66 -5.78
N ARG A 161 19.34 3.75 -6.32
CA ARG A 161 20.01 4.52 -7.37
C ARG A 161 21.30 5.12 -6.81
N SER A 162 22.42 4.92 -7.50
CA SER A 162 23.60 5.79 -7.35
C SER A 162 23.22 7.17 -7.90
N GLY A 163 23.42 8.21 -7.09
CA GLY A 163 23.10 9.61 -7.46
C GLY A 163 23.69 10.06 -8.78
#